data_AF-A0A938J9Q1-F1
#
_entry.id   AF-A0A938J9Q1-F1
#
_cell.length_a   1.000
_cell.length_b   1.000
_cell.length_c   1.000
_cell.angle_alpha   90.00
_cell.angle_beta   90.00
_cell.angle_gamma   90.00
#
_symmetry.space_group_name_H-M   'P 1'
#
loop_
_entity.id
_entity.type
_entity.pdbx_description
1 polymer ?
#
loop_
_entity_poly.entity_id
_entity_poly.type
_entity_poly.pdbx_seq_one_letter_code
_entity_poly.pdbx_strand_id
1 'polypeptide(L)'
;MATATAPQLAGKQRGIGVCILLYVVTLTFYGWYWSFKTHEEIKRSSGEGVGGVLGLVIWIVVGFVSAFLIPSEVGKLYASRGKPSPVNGWTGLWLVPGAILLIPAIVWFVKVQGALNRLWAEEGALPA
;
A
#
# COMPACT_ATOMS: atom_id res chain seq x y z
N MET A 1 -20.47 -24.00 -15.14
CA MET A 1 -19.29 -23.51 -15.89
C MET A 1 -18.56 -22.53 -14.99
N ALA A 2 -17.47 -22.96 -14.34
CA ALA A 2 -16.64 -22.10 -13.52
C ALA A 2 -15.82 -21.21 -14.47
N THR A 3 -16.17 -19.93 -14.57
CA THR A 3 -15.31 -18.94 -15.23
C THR A 3 -14.01 -18.89 -14.46
N ALA A 4 -12.95 -19.44 -15.05
CA ALA A 4 -11.59 -19.20 -14.61
C ALA A 4 -11.32 -17.70 -14.77
N THR A 5 -11.56 -16.94 -13.70
CA THR A 5 -11.10 -15.56 -13.59
C THR A 5 -9.59 -15.60 -13.84
N ALA A 6 -9.14 -15.00 -14.94
CA ALA A 6 -7.73 -14.82 -15.23
C ALA A 6 -6.99 -14.38 -13.95
N PRO A 7 -5.73 -14.79 -13.72
CA PRO A 7 -5.02 -14.41 -12.50
C PRO A 7 -5.16 -12.90 -12.35
N GLN A 8 -5.88 -12.46 -11.30
CA GLN A 8 -5.83 -11.07 -10.88
C GLN A 8 -4.35 -10.76 -10.80
N LEU A 9 -3.85 -9.83 -11.63
CA LEU A 9 -2.43 -9.52 -11.65
C LEU A 9 -2.08 -8.95 -10.27
N ALA A 10 -1.66 -9.86 -9.38
CA ALA A 10 -1.24 -9.57 -8.03
C ALA A 10 -0.12 -8.52 -8.10
N GLY A 11 -0.13 -7.59 -7.16
CA GLY A 11 0.96 -6.64 -7.02
C GLY A 11 2.29 -7.35 -6.77
N LYS A 12 3.40 -6.66 -6.99
CA LYS A 12 4.72 -7.26 -6.73
C LYS A 12 5.04 -7.16 -5.24
N GLN A 13 5.54 -8.24 -4.64
CA GLN A 13 6.10 -8.16 -3.30
C GLN A 13 7.27 -7.16 -3.28
N ARG A 14 7.35 -6.37 -2.22
CA ARG A 14 8.34 -5.31 -2.06
C ARG A 14 9.09 -5.44 -0.74
N GLY A 15 10.41 -5.54 -0.79
CA GLY A 15 11.25 -5.64 0.39
C GLY A 15 11.12 -4.39 1.25
N ILE A 16 10.63 -4.53 2.49
CA ILE A 16 10.33 -3.39 3.37
C ILE A 16 11.60 -2.58 3.65
N GLY A 17 12.71 -3.26 3.96
CA GLY A 17 14.01 -2.62 4.20
C GLY A 17 14.56 -1.91 2.97
N VAL A 18 14.43 -2.52 1.79
CA VAL A 18 14.85 -1.90 0.51
C VAL A 18 14.02 -0.66 0.21
N CYS A 19 12.71 -0.71 0.44
CA CYS A 19 11.83 0.44 0.25
C CYS A 19 12.19 1.61 1.19
N ILE A 20 12.50 1.32 2.45
CA ILE A 20 12.94 2.34 3.42
C ILE A 20 14.29 2.92 2.99
N LEU A 21 15.23 2.08 2.57
CA LEU A 21 16.53 2.53 2.06
C LEU A 21 16.35 3.44 0.85
N LEU A 22 15.55 3.04 -0.13
CA LEU A 22 15.25 3.84 -1.31
C LEU A 22 14.56 5.15 -0.94
N TYR A 23 13.63 5.14 0.02
CA TYR A 23 12.99 6.36 0.51
C TYR A 23 14.00 7.38 1.04
N VAL A 24 14.99 6.92 1.83
CA VAL A 24 16.04 7.79 2.38
C VAL A 24 17.02 8.24 1.31
N VAL A 25 17.54 7.31 0.50
CA VAL A 25 18.54 7.59 -0.55
C VAL A 25 18.00 8.53 -1.62
N THR A 26 16.71 8.40 -1.97
CA THR A 26 16.07 9.26 -2.97
C THR A 26 15.48 10.55 -2.39
N LEU A 27 15.78 10.90 -1.13
CA LEU A 27 15.25 12.10 -0.49
C LEU A 27 13.72 12.22 -0.64
N THR A 28 13.00 11.16 -0.26
CA THR A 28 11.52 11.05 -0.30
C THR A 28 10.87 10.87 -1.68
N PHE A 29 11.59 11.05 -2.80
CA PHE A 29 11.03 10.86 -4.16
C PHE A 29 10.49 9.45 -4.37
N TYR A 30 11.14 8.42 -3.81
CA TYR A 30 10.64 7.05 -3.89
C TYR A 30 9.26 6.91 -3.23
N GLY A 31 8.92 7.72 -2.22
CA GLY A 31 7.59 7.72 -1.62
C GLY A 31 6.47 8.04 -2.61
N TRP A 32 6.76 8.89 -3.60
CA TRP A 32 5.80 9.29 -4.64
C TRP A 32 5.56 8.14 -5.61
N TYR A 33 6.66 7.53 -6.08
CA TYR A 33 6.60 6.32 -6.91
C TYR A 33 5.85 5.18 -6.20
N TRP A 34 6.17 4.96 -4.92
CA TRP A 34 5.55 3.94 -4.10
C TRP A 34 4.05 4.16 -3.90
N SER A 35 3.62 5.41 -3.66
CA SER A 35 2.21 5.77 -3.55
C SER A 35 1.46 5.48 -4.84
N PHE A 36 1.98 5.99 -5.97
CA PHE A 36 1.42 5.72 -7.30
C PHE A 36 1.24 4.21 -7.54
N LYS A 37 2.31 3.43 -7.35
CA LYS A 37 2.28 1.98 -7.60
C LYS A 37 1.34 1.25 -6.67
N THR A 38 1.28 1.62 -5.40
CA THR A 38 0.38 0.99 -4.44
C THR A 38 -1.08 1.20 -4.82
N HIS A 39 -1.48 2.43 -5.16
CA HIS A 39 -2.85 2.72 -5.60
C HIS A 39 -3.18 2.06 -6.96
N GLU A 40 -2.22 1.99 -7.89
CA GLU A 40 -2.38 1.32 -9.18
C GLU A 40 -2.60 -0.19 -9.01
N GLU A 41 -1.77 -0.86 -8.22
CA GLU A 41 -1.84 -2.30 -7.96
C GLU A 41 -3.13 -2.68 -7.23
N ILE A 42 -3.54 -1.91 -6.21
CA ILE A 42 -4.80 -2.14 -5.50
C ILE A 42 -5.96 -2.04 -6.50
N LYS A 43 -6.08 -0.93 -7.24
CA LYS A 43 -7.15 -0.74 -8.23
C LYS A 43 -7.17 -1.83 -9.30
N ARG A 44 -5.99 -2.27 -9.76
CA ARG A 44 -5.89 -3.34 -10.76
C ARG A 44 -6.31 -4.70 -10.21
N SER A 45 -6.02 -4.98 -8.94
CA SER A 45 -6.30 -6.28 -8.30
C SER A 45 -7.74 -6.40 -7.77
N SER A 46 -8.30 -5.34 -7.17
CA SER A 46 -9.70 -5.34 -6.69
C SER A 46 -10.70 -4.88 -7.76
N GLY A 47 -10.28 -4.11 -8.76
CA GLY A 47 -11.18 -3.34 -9.62
C GLY A 47 -11.76 -2.08 -8.95
N GLU A 48 -11.51 -1.90 -7.64
CA GLU A 48 -12.08 -0.86 -6.80
C GLU A 48 -10.96 -0.15 -6.03
N GLY A 49 -10.73 1.13 -6.34
CA GLY A 49 -9.67 1.93 -5.73
C GLY A 49 -9.49 3.27 -6.43
N VAL A 50 -8.82 4.19 -5.75
CA VAL A 50 -8.51 5.54 -6.22
C VAL A 50 -7.69 5.48 -7.51
N GLY A 51 -6.76 4.54 -7.60
CA GLY A 51 -5.89 4.33 -8.75
C GLY A 51 -4.64 5.21 -8.73
N GLY A 52 -3.61 4.78 -9.46
CA GLY A 52 -2.26 5.35 -9.34
C GLY A 52 -2.18 6.86 -9.52
N VAL A 53 -2.73 7.38 -10.62
CA VAL A 53 -2.65 8.82 -10.96
C VAL A 53 -3.37 9.67 -9.91
N LEU A 54 -4.62 9.32 -9.57
CA LEU A 54 -5.39 10.09 -8.59
C LEU A 54 -4.77 9.98 -7.19
N GLY A 55 -4.26 8.79 -6.83
CA GLY A 55 -3.55 8.56 -5.57
C GLY A 55 -2.27 9.40 -5.46
N LEU A 56 -1.52 9.54 -6.55
CA LEU A 56 -0.35 10.41 -6.61
C LEU A 56 -0.71 11.90 -6.48
N VAL A 57 -1.79 12.35 -7.11
CA VAL A 57 -2.28 13.74 -6.96
C VAL A 57 -2.67 14.01 -5.50
N ILE A 58 -3.38 13.08 -4.86
CA ILE A 58 -3.73 13.18 -3.43
C ILE A 58 -2.47 13.21 -2.58
N TRP A 59 -1.47 12.37 -2.88
CA TRP A 59 -0.19 12.37 -2.18
C TRP A 59 0.53 13.73 -2.24
N ILE A 60 0.51 14.41 -3.39
CA ILE A 60 1.17 15.70 -3.58
C ILE A 60 0.38 16.85 -2.92
N VAL A 61 -0.94 16.89 -3.10
CA VAL A 61 -1.77 18.03 -2.67
C VAL A 61 -2.17 17.92 -1.20
N VAL A 62 -2.45 16.70 -0.73
CA VAL A 62 -2.97 16.39 0.60
C VAL A 62 -2.31 15.11 1.14
N GLY A 63 -0.98 15.08 1.11
CA GLY A 63 -0.19 13.90 1.51
C GLY A 63 -0.50 13.35 2.91
N PHE A 64 -0.96 14.19 3.84
CA PHE A 64 -1.41 13.73 5.15
C PHE A 64 -2.65 12.81 5.08
N VAL A 65 -3.55 13.03 4.11
CA VAL A 65 -4.74 12.19 3.89
C VAL A 65 -4.32 10.81 3.41
N SER A 66 -3.26 10.73 2.60
CA SER A 66 -2.71 9.45 2.12
C SER A 66 -2.28 8.51 3.24
N ALA A 67 -1.92 9.06 4.41
CA ALA A 67 -1.64 8.27 5.61
C ALA A 67 -2.81 7.38 6.03
N PHE A 68 -4.03 7.87 5.87
CA PHE A 68 -5.27 7.18 6.22
C PHE A 68 -5.87 6.43 5.03
N LEU A 69 -5.74 7.03 3.83
CA LEU A 69 -6.31 6.50 2.60
C LEU A 69 -5.67 5.16 2.21
N ILE A 70 -4.34 5.05 2.17
CA ILE A 70 -3.66 3.84 1.73
C ILE A 70 -4.01 2.63 2.62
N PRO A 71 -3.92 2.71 3.96
CA PRO A 71 -4.36 1.62 4.83
C PRO A 71 -5.84 1.28 4.69
N SER A 72 -6.70 2.27 4.40
CA SER A 72 -8.12 2.03 4.17
C SER A 72 -8.37 1.26 2.87
N GLU A 73 -7.62 1.55 1.81
CA GLU A 73 -7.70 0.81 0.55
C GLU A 73 -7.17 -0.61 0.69
N VAL A 74 -6.06 -0.79 1.42
CA VAL A 74 -5.57 -2.14 1.77
C VAL A 74 -6.63 -2.89 2.57
N GLY A 75 -7.28 -2.24 3.53
CA GLY A 75 -8.36 -2.85 4.31
C GLY A 75 -9.56 -3.26 3.47
N LYS A 76 -9.99 -2.42 2.53
CA LYS A 76 -11.05 -2.75 1.56
C LYS A 76 -10.64 -3.89 0.64
N LEU A 77 -9.38 -3.92 0.19
CA LEU A 77 -8.85 -5.00 -0.62
C LEU A 77 -8.92 -6.33 0.14
N TYR A 78 -8.49 -6.37 1.40
CA TYR A 78 -8.65 -7.55 2.26
C TYR A 78 -10.13 -7.96 2.42
N ALA A 79 -11.02 -7.00 2.65
CA ALA A 79 -12.45 -7.26 2.77
C ALA A 79 -13.06 -7.82 1.47
N SER A 80 -12.64 -7.32 0.30
CA SER A 80 -13.05 -7.86 -1.02
C SER A 80 -12.62 -9.30 -1.24
N ARG A 81 -11.60 -9.76 -0.51
CA ARG A 81 -11.11 -11.14 -0.48
C ARG A 81 -11.72 -11.97 0.66
N GLY A 82 -12.66 -11.41 1.43
CA GLY A 82 -13.26 -12.07 2.59
C GLY A 82 -12.29 -12.32 3.75
N LYS A 83 -11.17 -11.57 3.83
CA LYS A 83 -10.12 -11.76 4.82
C LYS A 83 -10.13 -10.68 5.91
N PRO A 84 -9.76 -11.02 7.16
CA PRO A 84 -9.56 -10.01 8.20
C PRO A 84 -8.36 -9.13 7.83
N SER A 85 -8.57 -7.82 7.74
CA SER A 85 -7.49 -6.90 7.42
C SER A 85 -6.62 -6.60 8.65
N PRO A 86 -5.27 -6.73 8.54
CA PRO A 86 -4.36 -6.32 9.62
C PRO A 86 -4.17 -4.79 9.71
N VAL A 87 -4.68 -4.04 8.72
CA VAL A 87 -4.59 -2.57 8.66
C VAL A 87 -5.94 -1.94 8.32
N ASN A 88 -6.16 -0.72 8.81
CA ASN A 88 -7.39 0.04 8.59
C ASN A 88 -7.04 1.55 8.53
N GLY A 89 -8.03 2.40 8.24
CA GLY A 89 -7.82 3.86 8.16
C GLY A 89 -7.11 4.45 9.40
N TRP A 90 -7.45 3.98 10.61
CA TRP A 90 -6.80 4.40 11.86
C TRP A 90 -5.32 4.06 11.95
N THR A 91 -4.83 3.12 11.13
CA THR A 91 -3.39 2.86 11.01
C THR A 91 -2.66 4.14 10.60
N GLY A 92 -3.29 5.05 9.84
CA GLY A 92 -2.78 6.37 9.49
C GLY A 92 -2.35 7.24 10.66
N LEU A 93 -2.93 7.03 11.85
CA LEU A 93 -2.55 7.76 13.06
C LEU A 93 -1.10 7.47 13.48
N TRP A 94 -0.50 6.34 13.07
CA TRP A 94 0.94 6.09 13.28
C TRP A 94 1.83 7.00 12.44
N LEU A 95 1.33 7.51 11.30
CA LEU A 95 2.09 8.43 10.45
C LEU A 95 1.97 9.89 10.93
N VAL A 96 0.91 10.26 11.63
CA VAL A 96 0.67 11.66 12.06
C VAL A 96 1.74 12.17 13.04
N PRO A 97 2.09 11.46 14.13
CA PRO A 97 3.30 11.74 14.91
C PRO A 97 4.57 11.44 14.12
N GLY A 98 4.48 10.52 13.16
CA GLY A 98 5.59 10.01 12.35
C GLY A 98 6.16 11.00 11.34
N ALA A 99 5.37 11.97 10.90
CA ALA A 99 5.84 13.08 10.06
C ALA A 99 6.88 13.96 10.80
N ILE A 100 6.87 13.91 12.14
CA ILE A 100 7.82 14.59 13.03
C ILE A 100 8.86 13.58 13.58
N LEU A 101 8.47 12.31 13.78
CA LEU A 101 9.29 11.25 14.36
C LEU A 101 9.51 10.07 13.39
N LEU A 102 10.77 9.74 13.08
CA LEU A 102 11.10 8.70 12.10
C LEU A 102 10.51 7.31 12.43
N ILE A 103 10.43 6.95 13.71
CA ILE A 103 10.05 5.60 14.17
C ILE A 103 8.56 5.29 13.88
N PRO A 104 7.58 6.12 14.28
CA PRO A 104 6.17 5.88 13.93
C PRO A 104 5.93 5.77 12.41
N ALA A 105 6.66 6.52 11.59
CA ALA A 105 6.57 6.42 10.13
C ALA A 105 7.04 5.06 9.60
N ILE A 106 8.12 4.52 10.17
CA ILE A 106 8.59 3.16 9.84
C ILE A 106 7.54 2.11 10.25
N VAL A 107 6.96 2.22 11.45
CA VAL A 107 5.93 1.28 11.92
C VAL A 107 4.71 1.29 11.00
N TRP A 108 4.25 2.47 10.60
CA TRP A 108 3.16 2.61 9.62
C TRP A 108 3.50 1.90 8.31
N PHE A 109 4.68 2.16 7.76
CA PHE A 109 5.11 1.60 6.49
C PHE A 109 5.24 0.07 6.54
N VAL A 110 5.85 -0.46 7.60
CA VAL A 110 5.99 -1.91 7.84
C VAL A 110 4.62 -2.58 7.90
N LYS A 111 3.62 -1.97 8.57
CA LYS A 111 2.27 -2.53 8.64
C LYS A 111 1.59 -2.57 7.28
N VAL A 112 1.64 -1.47 6.53
CA VAL A 112 1.01 -1.36 5.21
C VAL A 112 1.67 -2.28 4.19
N GLN A 113 3.01 -2.24 4.08
CA GLN A 113 3.74 -3.11 3.16
C GLN A 113 3.70 -4.57 3.58
N GLY A 114 3.77 -4.87 4.88
CA GLY A 114 3.61 -6.22 5.38
C GLY A 114 2.24 -6.82 5.05
N ALA A 115 1.17 -6.02 5.13
CA ALA A 115 -0.16 -6.43 4.70
C ALA A 115 -0.22 -6.70 3.19
N LEU A 116 0.22 -5.74 2.38
CA LEU A 116 0.24 -5.91 0.92
C LEU A 116 1.07 -7.12 0.47
N ASN A 117 2.29 -7.28 1.00
CA ASN A 117 3.14 -8.40 0.64
C ASN A 117 2.54 -9.75 1.03
N ARG A 118 1.89 -9.85 2.20
CA ARG A 118 1.18 -11.09 2.60
C ARG A 118 0.08 -11.42 1.61
N LEU A 119 -0.73 -10.43 1.23
CA LEU A 119 -1.80 -10.64 0.27
C LEU A 119 -1.25 -11.05 -1.11
N TRP A 120 -0.21 -10.38 -1.58
CA TRP A 120 0.43 -10.72 -2.86
C TRP A 120 1.09 -12.09 -2.85
N ALA A 121 1.71 -12.49 -1.73
CA ALA A 121 2.24 -13.84 -1.57
C ALA A 121 1.15 -14.91 -1.71
N GLU A 122 -0.02 -14.67 -1.12
CA GLU A 122 -1.18 -15.57 -1.23
C GLU A 122 -1.76 -15.61 -2.64
N GLU A 123 -1.68 -14.50 -3.39
CA GLU A 123 -2.08 -14.43 -4.81
C GLU A 123 -1.00 -14.96 -5.77
N GLY A 124 0.10 -15.52 -5.26
CA GLY A 124 1.15 -16.17 -6.05
C GLY A 124 2.27 -15.25 -6.55
N ALA A 125 2.38 -14.02 -6.03
CA ALA A 125 3.48 -13.13 -6.35
C ALA A 125 4.80 -13.66 -5.81
N LEU A 126 5.86 -13.55 -6.61
CA LEU A 126 7.22 -13.96 -6.24
C LEU A 126 7.73 -13.17 -5.02
N PRO A 127 8.55 -13.78 -4.15
CA PRO A 127 9.17 -13.10 -3.02
C PRO A 127 10.01 -11.91 -3.48
N ALA A 128 10.07 -10.90 -2.60
CA ALA A 128 10.79 -9.65 -2.83
C ALA A 128 12.30 -9.77 -2.65
#